data_AF-A0A3C1A988-F1
#
_entry.id   AF-A0A3C1A988-F1
#
_cell.length_a   1.000
_cell.length_b   1.000
_cell.length_c   1.000
_cell.angle_alpha   90.00
_cell.angle_beta   90.00
_cell.angle_gamma   90.00
#
_symmetry.space_group_name_H-M   'P 1'
#
loop_
_entity.id
_entity.type
_entity.pdbx_description
1 polymer ?
#
loop_
_entity_poly.entity_id
_entity_poly.type
_entity_poly.pdbx_seq_one_letter_code
_entity_poly.pdbx_strand_id
1 'polypeptide(L)'
;MRKLREMNKYIIMLFFACILNIQVWSQMQRLYYIDDFTTLDSARYEITYEVEKVPDTTKPNDKLTDVQKLLIGKEISKTYSYM
;
A
#
# COMPACT_ATOMS: atom_id res chain seq x y z
N MET A 1 -26.42 -53.23 -7.45
CA MET A 1 -25.50 -52.36 -8.22
C MET A 1 -25.95 -50.89 -8.36
N ARG A 2 -27.26 -50.58 -8.50
CA ARG A 2 -27.76 -49.19 -8.65
C ARG A 2 -27.50 -48.28 -7.44
N LYS A 3 -27.71 -48.77 -6.21
CA LYS A 3 -27.48 -47.99 -4.97
C LYS A 3 -26.00 -47.61 -4.76
N LEU A 4 -25.07 -48.50 -5.11
CA LEU A 4 -23.63 -48.23 -5.03
C LEU A 4 -23.21 -47.10 -5.97
N ARG A 5 -23.81 -47.04 -7.17
CA ARG A 5 -23.55 -45.99 -8.16
C ARG A 5 -24.06 -44.63 -7.69
N GLU A 6 -25.23 -44.58 -7.05
CA GLU A 6 -25.75 -43.33 -6.48
C GLU A 6 -24.90 -42.86 -5.28
N MET A 7 -24.50 -43.77 -4.39
CA MET A 7 -23.61 -43.46 -3.27
C MET A 7 -22.27 -42.87 -3.75
N ASN A 8 -21.70 -43.41 -4.83
CA ASN A 8 -20.48 -42.87 -5.42
C ASN A 8 -20.65 -41.45 -5.98
N LYS A 9 -21.83 -41.11 -6.53
CA LYS A 9 -22.11 -39.73 -6.99
C LYS A 9 -22.13 -38.75 -5.83
N TYR A 10 -22.74 -39.12 -4.70
CA TYR A 10 -22.77 -38.27 -3.52
C TYR A 10 -21.37 -38.05 -2.93
N ILE A 11 -20.52 -39.09 -2.92
CA ILE A 11 -19.13 -38.98 -2.47
C ILE A 11 -18.34 -38.04 -3.38
N ILE A 12 -18.50 -38.16 -4.70
CA ILE A 12 -17.84 -37.27 -5.68
C ILE A 12 -18.32 -35.83 -5.50
N MET A 13 -19.62 -35.62 -5.32
CA MET A 13 -20.20 -34.28 -5.10
C MET A 13 -19.66 -33.65 -3.80
N LEU A 14 -19.56 -34.42 -2.72
CA LEU A 14 -19.00 -33.96 -1.45
C LEU A 14 -17.52 -33.57 -1.61
N PHE A 15 -16.75 -34.37 -2.34
CA PHE A 15 -15.35 -34.09 -2.63
C PHE A 15 -15.17 -32.77 -3.39
N PHE A 16 -15.96 -32.53 -4.44
CA PHE A 16 -15.93 -31.25 -5.16
C PHE A 16 -16.37 -30.07 -4.28
N ALA A 17 -17.38 -30.25 -3.43
CA ALA A 17 -17.80 -29.21 -2.48
C ALA A 17 -16.66 -28.85 -1.51
N CYS A 18 -15.94 -29.84 -0.98
CA CYS A 18 -14.78 -29.59 -0.11
C CYS A 18 -13.66 -28.83 -0.83
N ILE A 19 -13.33 -29.20 -2.08
CA ILE A 19 -12.29 -28.52 -2.87
C ILE A 19 -12.67 -27.06 -3.14
N LEU A 20 -13.92 -26.80 -3.52
CA LEU A 20 -14.40 -25.45 -3.79
C LEU A 20 -14.32 -24.56 -2.53
N ASN A 21 -14.64 -25.11 -1.35
CA ASN A 21 -14.52 -24.37 -0.09
C ASN A 21 -13.07 -24.00 0.24
N ILE A 22 -12.11 -24.90 -0.01
CA ILE A 22 -10.68 -24.64 0.22
C ILE A 22 -10.18 -23.52 -0.71
N GLN A 23 -10.60 -23.54 -1.98
CA GLN A 23 -10.22 -22.48 -2.93
C GLN A 23 -10.77 -21.12 -2.52
N VAL A 24 -12.03 -21.04 -2.09
CA VAL A 24 -12.63 -19.77 -1.62
C VAL A 24 -11.90 -19.23 -0.39
N TRP A 25 -11.60 -20.09 0.59
CA TRP A 25 -10.87 -19.68 1.80
C TRP A 25 -9.47 -19.14 1.49
N SER A 26 -8.73 -19.79 0.58
CA SER A 26 -7.39 -19.35 0.20
C SER A 26 -7.37 -17.99 -0.52
N GLN A 27 -8.37 -17.69 -1.35
CA GLN A 27 -8.50 -16.38 -1.99
C GLN A 27 -8.89 -15.29 -0.98
N MET A 28 -9.70 -15.63 0.03
CA MET A 28 -10.07 -14.71 1.09
C MET A 28 -8.87 -14.33 1.97
N GLN A 29 -7.97 -15.28 2.28
CA GLN A 29 -6.72 -14.98 2.98
C GLN A 29 -5.77 -14.10 2.15
N ARG A 30 -5.76 -14.21 0.82
CA ARG A 30 -4.94 -13.36 -0.05
C ARG A 30 -5.46 -11.92 -0.11
N LEU A 31 -6.75 -11.66 0.08
CA LEU A 31 -7.28 -10.30 0.24
C LEU A 31 -6.94 -9.69 1.60
N TYR A 32 -6.70 -10.53 2.61
CA TYR A 32 -6.11 -10.12 3.89
C TYR A 32 -4.59 -9.92 3.81
N TYR A 33 -3.97 -10.10 2.64
CA TYR A 33 -2.54 -9.94 2.45
C TYR A 33 -2.13 -8.46 2.48
N ILE A 34 -1.91 -7.99 3.71
CA ILE A 34 -0.74 -7.20 4.12
C ILE A 34 -0.72 -5.77 3.57
N ASP A 35 -1.47 -4.92 4.27
CA ASP A 35 -1.09 -3.54 4.54
C ASP A 35 -0.19 -3.49 5.81
N ASP A 36 0.70 -4.47 6.03
CA ASP A 36 1.63 -4.47 7.18
C ASP A 36 2.79 -3.48 6.95
N PHE A 37 2.46 -2.23 6.69
CA PHE A 37 3.42 -1.16 6.83
C PHE A 37 3.59 -0.88 8.32
N THR A 38 4.72 -1.31 8.87
CA THR A 38 5.11 -0.86 10.21
C THR A 38 5.63 0.57 10.09
N THR A 39 4.99 1.51 10.77
CA THR A 39 5.52 2.87 10.88
C THR A 39 6.86 2.84 11.58
N LEU A 40 7.93 3.12 10.83
CA LEU A 40 9.30 3.13 11.36
C LEU A 40 9.55 4.35 12.26
N ASP A 41 9.08 5.53 11.83
CA ASP A 41 9.17 6.78 12.59
C ASP A 41 8.09 7.76 12.13
N SER A 42 7.49 8.46 13.09
CA SER A 42 6.44 9.45 12.84
C SER A 42 6.98 10.85 13.00
N ALA A 43 6.59 11.77 12.12
CA ALA A 43 6.97 13.17 12.21
C ALA A 43 6.40 13.79 13.51
N ARG A 44 7.27 14.37 14.33
CA ARG A 44 6.93 15.12 15.54
C ARG A 44 6.73 16.59 15.24
N TYR A 45 7.50 17.09 14.29
CA TYR A 45 7.42 18.46 13.80
C TYR A 45 7.34 18.45 12.28
N GLU A 46 6.54 19.37 11.76
CA GLU A 46 6.41 19.65 10.35
C GLU A 46 6.73 21.13 10.13
N ILE A 47 7.69 21.40 9.26
CA ILE A 47 8.07 22.76 8.87
C ILE A 47 7.84 22.87 7.37
N THR A 48 6.95 23.77 6.97
CA THR A 48 6.74 24.13 5.56
C THR A 48 7.38 25.48 5.30
N TYR A 49 8.19 25.58 4.26
CA TYR A 49 8.88 26.81 3.87
C TYR A 49 8.93 26.96 2.36
N GLU A 50 8.99 28.21 1.91
CA GLU A 50 9.08 28.58 0.50
C GLU A 50 10.53 28.94 0.16
N VAL A 51 11.04 28.40 -0.95
CA VAL A 51 12.39 28.65 -1.46
C VAL A 51 12.27 29.31 -2.82
N GLU A 52 12.82 30.51 -2.94
CA GLU A 52 12.93 31.20 -4.22
C GLU A 52 14.35 31.04 -4.78
N LYS A 53 14.45 30.61 -6.03
CA LYS A 53 15.70 30.54 -6.79
C LYS A 53 15.66 31.54 -7.94
N VAL A 54 16.70 32.36 -8.04
CA VAL A 54 16.95 33.22 -9.22
C VAL A 54 17.96 32.50 -10.11
N PRO A 55 17.55 31.83 -11.20
CA PRO A 55 18.46 31.10 -12.08
C PRO A 55 19.38 32.02 -12.89
N ASP A 56 18.92 33.23 -13.21
CA ASP A 56 19.68 34.25 -13.93
C ASP A 56 19.75 35.54 -13.10
N THR A 57 20.92 35.86 -12.56
CA THR A 57 21.13 37.05 -11.72
C THR A 57 20.94 38.37 -12.47
N THR A 58 20.94 38.35 -13.81
CA THR A 58 20.65 39.54 -14.64
C THR A 58 19.16 39.80 -14.79
N LYS A 59 18.31 38.82 -14.43
CA LYS A 59 16.84 38.90 -14.45
C LYS A 59 16.29 38.57 -13.06
N PRO A 60 16.46 39.46 -12.07
CA PRO A 60 16.09 39.19 -10.67
C PRO A 60 14.60 38.95 -10.42
N ASN A 61 13.75 39.33 -11.38
CA ASN A 61 12.31 39.10 -11.33
C ASN A 61 11.91 37.71 -11.88
N ASP A 62 12.80 37.03 -12.59
CA ASP A 62 12.59 35.68 -13.09
C ASP A 62 12.95 34.70 -11.97
N LYS A 63 11.96 34.38 -11.13
CA LYS A 63 12.12 33.56 -9.93
C LYS A 63 11.41 32.23 -10.12
N LEU A 64 12.09 31.16 -9.69
CA LEU A 64 11.50 29.85 -9.54
C LEU A 64 11.20 29.62 -8.07
N THR A 65 9.93 29.36 -7.75
CA THR A 65 9.46 29.15 -6.39
C THR A 65 9.20 27.67 -6.15
N ASP A 66 9.77 27.13 -5.07
CA ASP A 66 9.52 25.78 -4.59
C ASP A 66 8.93 25.84 -3.19
N VAL A 67 7.95 24.98 -2.92
CA VAL A 67 7.48 24.76 -1.56
C VAL A 67 8.16 23.50 -1.05
N GLN A 68 8.84 23.62 0.08
CA GLN A 68 9.51 22.50 0.72
C GLN A 68 8.91 22.19 2.08
N LYS A 69 8.92 20.91 2.41
CA LYS A 69 8.43 20.41 3.70
C LYS A 69 9.50 19.56 4.36
N LEU A 70 9.90 19.95 5.56
CA LEU A 70 10.77 19.19 6.44
C LEU A 70 9.93 18.52 7.54
N LEU A 71 9.94 17.20 7.55
CA LEU A 71 9.37 16.35 8.59
C LEU A 71 10.49 15.90 9.53
N ILE A 72 10.40 16.25 10.81
CA ILE A 72 11.38 15.87 11.82
C ILE A 72 10.74 14.80 12.71
N GLY A 73 11.19 13.56 12.55
CA GLY A 73 10.80 12.43 13.40
C GLY A 73 11.64 12.34 14.68
N LYS A 74 11.56 11.19 15.36
CA LYS A 74 12.41 10.92 16.52
C LYS A 74 13.84 10.57 16.10
N GLU A 75 13.97 9.79 15.04
CA GLU A 75 15.24 9.22 14.56
C GLU A 75 15.51 9.57 13.10
N ILE A 76 14.45 9.81 12.32
CA ILE A 76 14.52 10.08 10.89
C ILE A 76 13.88 11.44 10.60
N SER A 77 14.62 12.27 9.88
CA SER A 77 14.09 13.50 9.27
C SER A 77 14.03 13.33 7.75
N LYS A 78 12.99 13.87 7.12
CA LYS A 78 12.78 13.83 5.67
C LYS A 78 12.40 15.19 5.13
N THR A 79 12.97 15.54 3.98
CA THR A 79 12.60 16.75 3.24
C THR A 79 11.93 16.36 1.93
N TYR A 80 10.86 17.07 1.59
CA TYR A 80 10.12 16.96 0.34
C TYR A 80 10.13 18.30 -0.37
N SER A 81 10.18 18.26 -1.69
CA SER A 81 9.98 19.40 -2.59
C SER A 81 8.71 19.12 -3.40
N TYR A 82 7.91 20.16 -3.64
CA TYR A 82 6.63 20.06 -4.34
C TYR A 82 6.67 20.67 -5.76
N MET A 83 7.86 21.06 -6.24
CA MET A 83 8.12 21.47 -7.62
C MET A 83 7.83 20.40 -8.66
#